data_AF-A0A0F9HL91-F1
#
_entry.id   AF-A0A0F9HL91-F1
#
_cell.length_a   1.000
_cell.length_b   1.000
_cell.length_c   1.000
_cell.angle_alpha   90.00
_cell.angle_beta   90.00
_cell.angle_gamma   90.00
#
_symmetry.space_group_name_H-M   'P 1'
#
loop_
_entity.id
_entity.type
_entity.pdbx_description
1 polymer ?
#
loop_
_entity_poly.entity_id
_entity_poly.type
_entity_poly.pdbx_seq_one_letter_code
_entity_poly.pdbx_strand_id
1 'polypeptide(L)'
;MNESEKIKGLDTILGLAGIPPENIEVDRKMLDAGTSLMRVWNVKFLAFLPLCFKCKEILDWWIPPTDDGVALECPKCRRTWTVK
;
A
#
# COMPACT_ATOMS: atom_id res chain seq x y z
N MET A 1 9.64 19.11 -4.03
CA MET A 1 8.33 18.53 -4.39
C MET A 1 8.51 17.04 -4.47
N ASN A 2 7.84 16.28 -3.59
CA ASN A 2 7.89 14.81 -3.66
C ASN A 2 7.06 14.35 -4.87
N GLU A 3 7.46 13.28 -5.54
CA GLU A 3 6.77 12.80 -6.76
C GLU A 3 5.29 12.44 -6.53
N SER A 4 4.90 12.19 -5.28
CA SER A 4 3.52 11.97 -4.84
C SER A 4 2.57 13.14 -5.15
N GLU A 5 3.08 14.36 -5.36
CA GLU A 5 2.27 15.54 -5.72
C GLU A 5 1.86 15.56 -7.21
N LYS A 6 2.43 14.69 -8.06
CA LYS A 6 2.22 14.71 -9.51
C LYS A 6 0.94 14.00 -9.98
N ILE A 7 0.27 13.21 -9.14
CA ILE A 7 -0.92 12.44 -9.54
C ILE A 7 -2.19 13.22 -9.18
N LYS A 8 -2.76 13.94 -10.17
CA LYS A 8 -4.04 14.64 -10.01
C LYS A 8 -5.15 13.66 -9.62
N GLY A 9 -5.93 13.99 -8.58
CA GLY A 9 -7.07 13.21 -8.11
C GLY A 9 -6.75 12.15 -7.05
N LEU A 10 -5.49 11.98 -6.64
CA LEU A 10 -5.10 11.06 -5.57
C LEU A 10 -5.80 11.36 -4.22
N ASP A 11 -6.15 12.63 -4.01
CA ASP A 11 -6.89 13.17 -2.88
C ASP A 11 -8.38 12.81 -2.87
N THR A 12 -8.93 12.39 -4.01
CA THR A 12 -10.36 12.01 -4.17
C THR A 12 -10.64 10.53 -3.88
N ILE A 13 -9.61 9.73 -3.65
CA ILE A 13 -9.76 8.30 -3.35
C ILE A 13 -10.32 8.13 -1.93
N LEU A 14 -11.53 7.56 -1.84
CA LEU A 14 -12.28 7.32 -0.60
C LEU A 14 -11.46 6.52 0.43
N GLY A 15 -11.52 7.00 1.67
CA GLY A 15 -10.65 6.62 2.78
C GLY A 15 -9.96 7.84 3.41
N LEU A 16 -9.91 8.98 2.69
CA LEU A 16 -9.10 10.17 2.99
C LEU A 16 -9.54 11.10 4.13
N ALA A 17 -10.53 10.69 4.93
CA ALA A 17 -11.00 11.45 6.08
C ALA A 17 -10.58 10.77 7.40
N GLY A 18 -9.91 11.52 8.27
CA GLY A 18 -9.47 11.07 9.60
C GLY A 18 -8.00 10.67 9.71
N ILE A 19 -7.57 10.31 10.91
CA ILE A 19 -6.21 9.86 11.21
C ILE A 19 -6.25 8.32 11.32
N PRO A 20 -5.72 7.56 10.36
CA PRO A 20 -5.71 6.10 10.43
C PRO A 20 -4.78 5.60 11.54
N PRO A 21 -5.03 4.40 12.10
CA PRO A 21 -4.19 3.80 13.13
C PRO A 21 -2.75 3.59 12.61
N GLU A 22 -1.78 3.53 13.53
CA GLU A 22 -0.37 3.32 13.17
C GLU A 22 -0.04 1.87 12.78
N ASN A 23 -0.85 0.92 13.24
CA ASN A 23 -0.80 -0.48 12.85
C ASN A 23 -2.12 -0.84 12.19
N ILE A 24 -2.07 -1.38 10.98
CA ILE A 24 -3.24 -1.73 10.18
C ILE A 24 -3.25 -3.24 9.99
N GLU A 25 -4.28 -3.90 10.47
CA GLU A 25 -4.44 -5.33 10.28
C GLU A 25 -5.03 -5.61 8.89
N VAL A 26 -4.47 -6.60 8.18
CA VAL A 26 -4.92 -7.02 6.86
C VAL A 26 -5.07 -8.53 6.79
N ASP A 27 -6.10 -9.00 6.08
CA ASP A 27 -6.33 -10.42 5.83
C ASP A 27 -5.39 -10.93 4.73
N ARG A 28 -4.80 -12.11 4.93
CA ARG A 28 -3.98 -12.79 3.93
C ARG A 28 -4.67 -12.91 2.56
N LYS A 29 -5.96 -13.24 2.52
CA LYS A 29 -6.75 -13.35 1.29
C LYS A 29 -6.82 -12.04 0.52
N MET A 30 -6.82 -10.91 1.22
CA MET A 30 -6.79 -9.58 0.59
C MET A 30 -5.45 -9.36 -0.13
N LEU A 31 -4.35 -9.76 0.50
CA LEU A 31 -3.01 -9.67 -0.10
C LEU A 31 -2.88 -10.61 -1.32
N ASP A 32 -3.43 -11.82 -1.24
CA ASP A 32 -3.40 -12.79 -2.33
C ASP A 32 -4.23 -12.30 -3.54
N ALA A 33 -5.41 -11.72 -3.29
CA ALA A 33 -6.24 -11.11 -4.33
C ALA A 33 -5.54 -9.90 -4.97
N GLY A 34 -4.93 -9.02 -4.16
CA GLY A 34 -4.13 -7.90 -4.65
C GLY A 34 -2.96 -8.36 -5.52
N THR A 35 -2.23 -9.37 -5.08
CA THR A 35 -1.13 -9.99 -5.85
C THR A 35 -1.60 -10.54 -7.19
N SER A 36 -2.77 -11.18 -7.22
CA SER A 36 -3.36 -11.70 -8.45
C SER A 36 -3.72 -10.58 -9.43
N LEU A 37 -4.33 -9.49 -8.94
CA LEU A 37 -4.65 -8.32 -9.77
C LEU A 37 -3.39 -7.65 -10.33
N MET A 38 -2.36 -7.47 -9.49
CA MET A 38 -1.07 -6.91 -9.92
C MET A 38 -0.46 -7.72 -11.07
N ARG A 39 -0.49 -9.06 -10.97
CA ARG A 39 0.00 -9.94 -12.05
C ARG A 39 -0.76 -9.72 -13.36
N VAL A 40 -2.09 -9.55 -13.30
CA VAL A 40 -2.93 -9.28 -14.47
C VAL A 40 -2.61 -7.93 -15.11
N TRP A 41 -2.28 -6.91 -14.33
CA TRP A 41 -1.93 -5.59 -14.88
C TRP A 41 -0.51 -5.56 -15.45
N ASN A 42 0.43 -6.25 -14.81
CA ASN A 42 1.81 -6.32 -15.28
C ASN A 42 1.92 -6.98 -16.67
N VAL A 43 1.10 -8.00 -16.97
CA VAL A 43 1.06 -8.59 -18.33
C VAL A 43 0.51 -7.63 -19.39
N LYS A 44 -0.09 -6.52 -18.97
CA LYS A 44 -0.53 -5.40 -19.83
C LYS A 44 0.37 -4.17 -19.71
N PHE A 45 1.59 -4.34 -19.19
CA PHE A 45 2.57 -3.25 -19.02
C PHE A 45 2.09 -2.11 -18.12
N LEU A 46 1.17 -2.41 -17.19
CA LEU A 46 0.63 -1.45 -16.24
C LEU A 46 1.10 -1.82 -14.83
N ALA A 47 1.88 -0.93 -14.21
CA ALA A 47 2.36 -1.11 -12.85
C ALA A 47 1.28 -0.71 -11.83
N PHE A 48 1.10 -1.54 -10.79
CA PHE A 48 0.37 -1.17 -9.58
C PHE A 48 1.34 -0.64 -8.54
N LEU A 49 1.11 0.58 -8.05
CA LEU A 49 1.93 1.22 -7.03
C LEU A 49 1.04 1.56 -5.83
N PRO A 50 1.09 0.78 -4.74
CA PRO A 50 0.37 1.11 -3.52
C PRO A 50 1.03 2.30 -2.84
N LEU A 51 0.21 3.18 -2.25
CA LEU A 51 0.68 4.40 -1.60
C LEU A 51 0.29 4.41 -0.13
N CYS A 52 1.20 4.91 0.72
CA CYS A 52 0.91 5.20 2.10
C CYS A 52 -0.18 6.26 2.14
N PHE A 53 -1.28 5.96 2.82
CA PHE A 53 -2.38 6.89 2.96
C PHE A 53 -1.96 8.26 3.54
N LYS A 54 -1.17 8.26 4.62
CA LYS A 54 -0.78 9.46 5.39
C LYS A 54 0.23 10.31 4.63
N CYS A 55 1.25 9.68 4.05
CA CYS A 55 2.41 10.38 3.50
C CYS A 55 2.50 10.36 1.98
N LYS A 56 1.61 9.61 1.31
CA LYS A 56 1.58 9.37 -0.13
C LYS A 56 2.86 8.75 -0.70
N GLU A 57 3.69 8.18 0.17
CA GLU A 57 4.92 7.50 -0.19
C GLU A 57 4.60 6.15 -0.83
N ILE A 58 5.37 5.75 -1.85
CA ILE A 58 5.20 4.44 -2.47
C ILE A 58 5.53 3.35 -1.43
N LEU A 59 4.66 2.36 -1.33
CA LEU A 59 4.84 1.19 -0.49
C LEU A 59 5.42 0.07 -1.35
N ASP A 60 6.46 -0.58 -0.84
CA ASP A 60 7.00 -1.77 -1.49
C ASP A 60 6.13 -2.98 -1.12
N TRP A 61 5.28 -3.41 -2.06
CA TRP A 61 4.38 -4.55 -1.90
C TRP A 61 5.00 -5.87 -2.38
N TRP A 62 6.28 -5.85 -2.77
CA TRP A 62 6.95 -7.02 -3.34
C TRP A 62 7.63 -7.89 -2.29
N ILE A 63 7.68 -7.44 -1.05
CA ILE A 63 8.38 -8.12 0.04
C ILE A 63 7.40 -9.09 0.73
N PRO A 64 7.75 -10.38 0.88
CA PRO A 64 6.95 -11.30 1.69
C PRO A 64 6.85 -10.80 3.13
N PRO A 65 5.75 -11.10 3.86
CA PRO A 65 5.64 -10.69 5.26
C PRO A 65 6.81 -11.19 6.11
N THR A 66 7.25 -10.37 7.06
CA THR A 66 8.28 -10.77 8.03
C THR A 66 7.77 -11.87 8.95
N ASP A 67 8.68 -12.49 9.73
CA ASP A 67 8.33 -13.48 10.75
C ASP A 67 7.36 -12.92 11.81
N ASP A 68 7.40 -11.60 12.04
CA ASP A 68 6.48 -10.87 12.94
C ASP A 68 5.14 -10.54 12.26
N GLY A 69 4.90 -11.03 11.05
CA GLY A 69 3.69 -10.82 10.28
C GLY A 69 3.58 -9.45 9.61
N VAL A 70 4.63 -8.63 9.59
CA VAL A 70 4.60 -7.32 8.91
C VAL A 70 4.67 -7.53 7.40
N ALA A 71 3.57 -7.28 6.70
CA ALA A 71 3.50 -7.34 5.24
C ALA A 71 4.08 -6.10 4.57
N LEU A 72 3.87 -4.92 5.15
CA LEU A 72 4.27 -3.64 4.58
C LEU A 72 4.69 -2.69 5.69
N GLU A 73 5.70 -1.87 5.44
CA GLU A 73 6.04 -0.73 6.28
C GLU A 73 6.24 0.53 5.43
N CYS A 74 5.65 1.65 5.83
CA CYS A 74 5.89 2.92 5.16
C CYS A 74 7.26 3.49 5.56
N PRO A 75 8.18 3.76 4.61
CA PRO A 75 9.52 4.22 4.93
C PRO A 75 9.53 5.64 5.55
N LYS A 76 8.48 6.44 5.29
CA LYS A 76 8.39 7.83 5.74
C LYS A 76 7.73 8.02 7.10
N CYS A 77 6.67 7.26 7.40
CA CYS A 77 5.93 7.40 8.66
C CYS A 77 5.90 6.15 9.54
N ARG A 78 6.63 5.08 9.17
CA ARG A 78 6.82 3.86 9.95
C ARG A 78 5.52 3.11 10.30
N ARG A 79 4.42 3.45 9.63
CA ARG A 79 3.14 2.75 9.74
C ARG A 79 3.27 1.37 9.12
N THR A 80 2.74 0.37 9.80
CA THR A 80 2.85 -1.03 9.39
C THR A 80 1.49 -1.60 8.99
N TRP A 81 1.53 -2.56 8.07
CA TRP A 81 0.40 -3.43 7.75
C TRP A 81 0.77 -4.85 8.14
N THR A 82 0.04 -5.45 9.07
CA THR A 82 0.34 -6.77 9.62
C THR A 82 -0.70 -7.79 9.17
N VAL A 83 -0.23 -8.97 8.77
CA VAL A 83 -1.07 -10.11 8.39
C VAL A 83 -1.53 -10.82 9.66
N LYS A 84 -2.82 -11.10 9.74
CA LYS A 84 -3.39 -12.06 10.69
C LYS A 84 -3.88 -13.31 9.98
#